data_AF-A0A1Y2KAF9-F1
#
_entry.id   AF-A0A1Y2KAF9-F1
#
_cell.length_a   1.000
_cell.length_b   1.000
_cell.length_c   1.000
_cell.angle_alpha   90.00
_cell.angle_beta   90.00
_cell.angle_gamma   90.00
#
_symmetry.space_group_name_H-M   'P 1'
#
loop_
_entity.id
_entity.type
_entity.pdbx_description
1 polymer ?
#
loop_
_entity_poly.entity_id
_entity_poly.type
_entity_poly.pdbx_seq_one_letter_code
_entity_poly.pdbx_strand_id
1 'polypeptide(L)'
;MYYGSFTIQTALAECAYYRLVFWAGMEVPPPSNQLFSQHTSFSVDFDCSPGVELHQPPFLEQQDLLLNKQDYRASQQLGNALRQQGVQGFSYRSARCPNSGLNGALFTPDALVSNKPKEKQAWVCTVTGSCVEFKCMEGRGGASATFAAAAFFVGGEIPVPAA
;
A
#
# COMPACT_ATOMS: atom_id res chain seq x y z
N MET A 1 -6.69 -13.09 0.33
CA MET A 1 -5.65 -12.33 1.04
C MET A 1 -6.06 -10.86 1.06
N TYR A 2 -5.89 -10.21 2.19
CA TYR A 2 -6.25 -8.81 2.41
C TYR A 2 -4.99 -8.02 2.73
N TYR A 3 -4.91 -6.79 2.24
CA TYR A 3 -3.81 -5.88 2.51
C TYR A 3 -4.37 -4.59 3.09
N GLY A 4 -3.66 -4.03 4.06
CA GLY A 4 -3.96 -2.74 4.67
C GLY A 4 -2.69 -2.09 5.19
N SER A 5 -2.83 -0.89 5.74
CA SER A 5 -1.73 -0.18 6.36
C SER A 5 -2.08 0.28 7.76
N PHE A 6 -1.07 0.37 8.62
CA PHE A 6 -1.24 0.82 10.01
C PHE A 6 -1.50 2.32 10.13
N THR A 7 -1.26 3.09 9.06
CA THR A 7 -1.56 4.53 9.01
C THR A 7 -2.19 4.91 7.67
N ILE A 8 -3.05 5.93 7.70
CA ILE A 8 -3.68 6.47 6.49
C ILE A 8 -2.62 6.96 5.48
N GLN A 9 -1.54 7.58 5.95
CA GLN A 9 -0.45 8.05 5.09
C GLN A 9 0.20 6.91 4.30
N THR A 10 0.40 5.74 4.92
CA THR A 10 0.98 4.56 4.26
C THR A 10 -0.02 3.97 3.25
N ALA A 11 -1.30 3.87 3.62
CA ALA A 11 -2.34 3.37 2.72
C ALA A 11 -2.50 4.26 1.47
N LEU A 12 -2.48 5.59 1.65
CA LEU A 12 -2.54 6.53 0.54
C LEU A 12 -1.28 6.48 -0.34
N ALA A 13 -0.10 6.19 0.22
CA ALA A 13 1.11 6.00 -0.56
C ALA A 13 1.08 4.73 -1.43
N GLU A 14 0.58 3.62 -0.89
CA GLU A 14 0.33 2.39 -1.65
C GLU A 14 -0.69 2.63 -2.77
N CYS A 15 -1.79 3.34 -2.45
CA CYS A 15 -2.78 3.72 -3.46
C CYS A 15 -2.15 4.60 -4.55
N ALA A 16 -1.38 5.62 -4.17
CA ALA A 16 -0.66 6.50 -5.09
C ALA A 16 0.23 5.72 -6.06
N TYR A 17 0.97 4.74 -5.57
CA TYR A 17 1.78 3.85 -6.42
C TYR A 17 0.93 3.17 -7.50
N TYR A 18 -0.18 2.52 -7.15
CA TYR A 18 -1.03 1.87 -8.15
C TYR A 18 -1.70 2.87 -9.10
N ARG A 19 -2.01 4.08 -8.63
CA ARG A 19 -2.50 5.16 -9.51
C ARG A 19 -1.45 5.58 -10.54
N LEU A 20 -0.17 5.64 -10.15
CA LEU A 20 0.93 5.93 -11.06
C LEU A 20 1.23 4.76 -12.01
N VAL A 21 1.09 3.51 -11.56
CA VAL A 21 1.22 2.33 -12.44
C VAL A 21 0.16 2.40 -13.54
N PHE A 22 -1.09 2.72 -13.17
CA PHE A 22 -2.15 2.92 -14.15
C PHE A 22 -1.86 4.10 -15.09
N TRP A 23 -1.38 5.23 -14.56
CA TRP A 23 -0.99 6.39 -15.37
C TRP A 23 0.11 6.07 -16.39
N ALA A 24 1.18 5.42 -15.94
CA ALA A 24 2.31 5.05 -16.79
C ALA A 24 1.96 3.99 -17.83
N GLY A 25 0.94 3.17 -17.57
CA GLY A 25 0.43 2.18 -18.52
C GLY A 25 -0.50 2.76 -19.60
N MET A 26 -0.83 4.05 -19.58
CA MET A 26 -1.65 4.66 -20.63
C MET A 26 -0.83 4.94 -21.88
N GLU A 27 -1.30 4.47 -23.04
CA GLU A 27 -0.69 4.83 -24.33
C GLU A 27 -0.89 6.31 -24.66
N VAL A 28 -2.06 6.86 -24.32
CA VAL A 28 -2.40 8.27 -24.56
C VAL A 28 -2.86 8.88 -23.24
N PRO A 29 -2.22 9.96 -22.75
CA PRO A 29 -2.65 10.63 -21.53
C PRO A 29 -4.04 11.26 -21.69
N PRO A 30 -4.80 11.44 -20.60
CA PRO A 30 -6.10 12.08 -20.66
C PRO A 30 -5.98 13.52 -21.20
N PRO A 31 -6.95 14.02 -22.00
CA PRO A 31 -6.87 15.37 -22.58
C PRO A 31 -6.72 16.51 -21.56
N SER A 32 -7.24 16.31 -20.35
CA SER A 32 -7.11 17.23 -19.21
C SER A 32 -5.71 17.21 -18.56
N ASN A 33 -4.83 16.29 -18.97
CA ASN A 33 -3.59 15.94 -18.29
C ASN A 33 -3.78 15.59 -16.79
N GLN A 34 -4.99 15.13 -16.44
CA GLN A 34 -5.40 14.80 -15.09
C GLN A 34 -6.33 13.58 -15.10
N LEU A 35 -6.13 12.69 -14.14
CA LEU A 35 -7.01 11.55 -13.90
C LEU A 35 -7.65 11.68 -12.51
N PHE A 36 -8.98 11.62 -12.48
CA PHE A 36 -9.74 11.69 -11.24
C PHE A 36 -10.26 10.31 -10.83
N SER A 37 -10.27 10.05 -9.53
CA SER A 37 -10.88 8.86 -8.94
C SER A 37 -11.36 9.13 -7.52
N GLN A 38 -12.38 8.40 -7.09
CA GLN A 38 -12.88 8.48 -5.71
C GLN A 38 -12.46 7.23 -4.95
N HIS A 39 -12.08 7.42 -3.69
CA HIS A 39 -11.64 6.34 -2.81
C HIS A 39 -12.32 6.45 -1.45
N THR A 40 -12.40 5.33 -0.75
CA THR A 40 -12.85 5.29 0.64
C THR A 40 -11.81 4.55 1.46
N SER A 41 -11.29 5.19 2.50
CA SER A 41 -10.51 4.51 3.54
C SER A 41 -11.41 4.17 4.71
N PHE A 42 -11.05 3.11 5.43
CA PHE A 42 -11.65 2.74 6.70
C PHE A 42 -10.63 1.90 7.48
N SER A 43 -10.76 1.88 8.81
CA SER A 43 -9.94 1.06 9.69
C SER A 43 -10.70 -0.18 10.17
N VAL A 44 -9.96 -1.25 10.44
CA VAL A 44 -10.44 -2.49 11.04
C VAL A 44 -9.41 -2.95 12.07
N ASP A 45 -9.88 -3.56 13.15
CA ASP A 45 -9.01 -4.26 14.08
C ASP A 45 -8.84 -5.71 13.62
N PHE A 46 -7.63 -6.24 13.75
CA PHE A 46 -7.33 -7.64 13.50
C PHE A 46 -6.45 -8.19 14.62
N ASP A 47 -6.55 -9.50 14.85
CA ASP A 47 -5.73 -10.26 15.78
C ASP A 47 -5.31 -11.56 15.10
N CYS A 48 -4.01 -11.83 15.07
CA CYS A 48 -3.43 -12.96 14.36
C CYS A 48 -2.71 -13.86 15.34
N SER A 49 -3.16 -15.12 15.44
CA SER A 49 -2.48 -16.14 16.23
C SER A 49 -2.53 -17.48 15.49
N PRO A 50 -1.42 -17.91 14.84
CA PRO A 50 -0.11 -17.25 14.80
C PRO A 50 -0.04 -16.05 13.83
N GLY A 51 0.61 -14.97 14.27
CA GLY A 51 0.96 -13.79 13.47
C GLY A 51 2.47 -13.55 13.43
N VAL A 52 2.97 -12.82 12.42
CA VAL A 52 4.41 -12.55 12.25
C VAL A 52 4.69 -11.08 11.97
N GLU A 53 5.74 -10.53 12.59
CA GLU A 53 6.22 -9.18 12.33
C GLU A 53 7.51 -9.20 11.50
N LEU A 54 7.37 -8.99 10.19
CA LEU A 54 8.50 -9.03 9.24
C LEU A 54 9.42 -7.81 9.32
N HIS A 55 9.12 -6.84 10.20
CA HIS A 55 9.92 -5.65 10.43
C HIS A 55 10.75 -5.74 11.73
N GLN A 56 10.82 -6.94 12.32
CA GLN A 56 11.56 -7.27 13.53
C GLN A 56 12.57 -8.41 13.26
N PRO A 57 13.56 -8.64 14.14
CA PRO A 57 14.41 -9.83 14.06
C PRO A 57 13.58 -11.13 14.00
N PRO A 58 14.02 -12.15 13.24
CA PRO A 58 15.28 -12.22 12.48
C PRO A 58 15.21 -11.54 11.10
N PHE A 59 14.04 -11.06 10.65
CA PHE A 59 13.82 -10.56 9.30
C PHE A 59 14.49 -9.21 9.00
N LEU A 60 15.08 -8.56 10.01
CA LEU A 60 15.83 -7.31 9.82
C LEU A 60 17.03 -7.49 8.88
N GLU A 61 17.68 -8.65 8.91
CA GLU A 61 18.87 -8.93 8.10
C GLU A 61 18.57 -9.03 6.60
N GLN A 62 17.31 -9.30 6.24
CA GLN A 62 16.86 -9.47 4.85
C GLN A 62 15.96 -8.33 4.38
N GLN A 63 15.90 -7.19 5.09
CA GLN A 63 14.98 -6.10 4.73
C GLN A 63 15.18 -5.60 3.31
N ASP A 64 16.42 -5.46 2.84
CA ASP A 64 16.70 -4.98 1.48
C ASP A 64 16.13 -5.92 0.41
N LEU A 65 16.13 -7.23 0.66
CA LEU A 65 15.51 -8.23 -0.21
C LEU A 65 13.98 -8.16 -0.15
N LEU A 66 13.41 -7.95 1.04
CA LEU A 66 11.97 -7.87 1.25
C LEU A 66 11.37 -6.56 0.74
N LEU A 67 12.16 -5.47 0.73
CA LEU A 67 11.79 -4.13 0.27
C LEU A 67 12.22 -3.86 -1.18
N ASN A 68 12.74 -4.86 -1.88
CA ASN A 68 13.14 -4.68 -3.26
C ASN A 68 11.92 -4.31 -4.12
N LYS A 69 11.99 -3.12 -4.72
CA LYS A 69 10.90 -2.51 -5.48
C LYS A 69 10.65 -3.18 -6.83
N GLN A 70 11.61 -3.96 -7.35
CA GLN A 70 11.61 -4.53 -8.70
C GLN A 70 11.64 -6.07 -8.70
N ASP A 71 12.17 -6.69 -7.64
CA ASP A 71 12.26 -8.14 -7.50
C ASP A 71 11.48 -8.63 -6.28
N TYR A 72 10.37 -9.32 -6.52
CA TYR A 72 9.46 -9.80 -5.48
C TYR A 72 9.70 -11.26 -5.12
N ARG A 73 10.71 -11.94 -5.68
CA ARG A 73 10.90 -13.39 -5.47
C ARG A 73 11.07 -13.72 -3.99
N ALA A 74 11.87 -12.94 -3.27
CA ALA A 74 12.11 -13.15 -1.84
C ALA A 74 10.83 -12.96 -1.00
N SER A 75 10.09 -11.88 -1.24
CA SER A 75 8.85 -11.58 -0.49
C SER A 75 7.72 -12.56 -0.82
N GLN A 76 7.61 -13.01 -2.08
CA GLN A 76 6.65 -14.04 -2.49
C GLN A 76 6.98 -15.41 -1.90
N GLN A 77 8.26 -15.82 -1.92
CA GLN A 77 8.71 -17.07 -1.31
C GLN A 77 8.42 -17.08 0.19
N LEU A 78 8.74 -15.99 0.89
CA LEU A 78 8.44 -15.84 2.31
C LEU A 78 6.94 -15.89 2.57
N GLY A 79 6.13 -15.16 1.80
CA GLY A 79 4.67 -15.19 1.93
C GLY A 79 4.08 -16.60 1.73
N ASN A 80 4.62 -17.37 0.78
CA ASN A 80 4.22 -18.76 0.57
C ASN A 80 4.61 -19.65 1.75
N ALA A 81 5.82 -19.50 2.29
CA ALA A 81 6.28 -20.24 3.46
C ALA A 81 5.41 -19.95 4.70
N LEU A 82 5.12 -18.67 4.98
CA LEU A 82 4.25 -18.26 6.08
C LEU A 82 2.85 -18.90 5.96
N ARG A 83 2.27 -18.88 4.75
CA ARG A 83 0.98 -19.52 4.48
C ARG A 83 1.00 -21.02 4.76
N GLN A 84 2.05 -21.71 4.32
CA GLN A 84 2.21 -23.16 4.54
C GLN A 84 2.38 -23.52 6.02
N GLN A 85 2.95 -22.62 6.82
CA GLN A 85 3.07 -22.77 8.27
C GLN A 85 1.81 -22.36 9.05
N GLY A 86 0.72 -22.02 8.36
CA GLY A 86 -0.56 -21.67 9.01
C GLY A 86 -0.58 -20.30 9.68
N VAL A 87 0.36 -19.40 9.33
CA VAL A 87 0.31 -18.00 9.76
C VAL A 87 -0.99 -17.36 9.25
N GLN A 88 -1.69 -16.66 10.11
CA GLN A 88 -2.97 -16.01 9.77
C GLN A 88 -2.75 -14.66 9.09
N GLY A 89 -1.72 -13.93 9.52
CA GLY A 89 -1.35 -12.64 8.98
C GLY A 89 0.02 -12.17 9.43
N PHE A 90 0.51 -11.11 8.80
CA PHE A 90 1.81 -10.55 9.10
C PHE A 90 1.86 -9.05 8.85
N SER A 91 2.75 -8.36 9.56
CA SER A 91 3.07 -6.95 9.34
C SER A 91 4.43 -6.81 8.65
N TYR A 92 4.57 -5.81 7.77
CA TYR A 92 5.78 -5.60 6.98
C TYR A 92 5.96 -4.13 6.62
N ARG A 93 7.19 -3.71 6.30
CA ARG A 93 7.45 -2.35 5.80
C ARG A 93 6.97 -2.23 4.34
N SER A 94 6.33 -1.12 4.03
CA SER A 94 5.94 -0.76 2.67
C SER A 94 7.17 -0.39 1.84
N ALA A 95 7.36 -1.07 0.71
CA ALA A 95 8.35 -0.69 -0.29
C ALA A 95 7.92 0.55 -1.12
N ARG A 96 6.66 0.97 -1.01
CA ARG A 96 6.07 2.07 -1.81
C ARG A 96 5.94 3.36 -1.05
N CYS A 97 5.72 3.29 0.26
CA CYS A 97 5.66 4.45 1.11
C CYS A 97 7.05 5.10 1.20
N PRO A 98 7.23 6.38 0.83
CA PRO A 98 8.51 7.07 0.94
C PRO A 98 9.09 7.04 2.38
N ASN A 99 8.22 6.99 3.38
CA ASN A 99 8.59 6.95 4.80
C ASN A 99 8.72 5.51 5.34
N SER A 100 8.64 4.49 4.50
CA SER A 100 8.73 3.07 4.88
C SER A 100 7.78 2.68 6.02
N GLY A 101 6.54 3.20 5.97
CA GLY A 101 5.47 2.88 6.92
C GLY A 101 5.07 1.41 6.92
N LEU A 102 4.31 0.99 7.92
CA LEU A 102 3.91 -0.41 8.07
C LEU A 102 2.61 -0.75 7.34
N ASN A 103 2.66 -1.88 6.64
CA ASN A 103 1.53 -2.59 6.09
C ASN A 103 1.21 -3.84 6.91
N GLY A 104 -0.03 -4.29 6.82
CA GLY A 104 -0.50 -5.57 7.33
C GLY A 104 -1.10 -6.38 6.18
N ALA A 105 -0.89 -7.70 6.22
CA ALA A 105 -1.52 -8.64 5.31
C ALA A 105 -2.17 -9.79 6.09
N LEU A 106 -3.39 -10.16 5.70
CA LEU A 106 -4.11 -11.30 6.25
C LEU A 106 -4.32 -12.34 5.15
N PHE A 107 -4.01 -13.60 5.44
CA PHE A 107 -4.24 -14.69 4.48
C PHE A 107 -5.73 -14.99 4.31
N THR A 108 -6.45 -15.07 5.42
CA THR A 108 -7.91 -15.27 5.51
C THR A 108 -8.54 -14.11 6.29
N PRO A 109 -9.86 -13.89 6.19
CA PRO A 109 -10.52 -12.84 6.96
C PRO A 109 -10.74 -13.22 8.43
N ASP A 110 -10.42 -14.46 8.84
CA ASP A 110 -10.74 -14.99 10.17
C ASP A 110 -10.05 -14.24 11.32
N ALA A 111 -8.93 -13.57 11.01
CA ALA A 111 -8.19 -12.72 11.94
C ALA A 111 -8.85 -11.34 12.17
N LEU A 112 -9.88 -10.96 11.40
CA LEU A 112 -10.59 -9.70 11.62
C LEU A 112 -11.46 -9.81 12.87
N VAL A 113 -11.17 -8.99 13.88
CA VAL A 113 -11.95 -8.95 15.14
C VAL A 113 -13.10 -7.94 15.04
N SER A 114 -12.98 -6.99 14.12
CA SER A 114 -13.98 -5.94 13.94
C SER A 114 -15.11 -6.38 13.02
N ASN A 115 -16.34 -6.39 13.54
CA ASN A 115 -17.53 -6.70 12.74
C ASN A 115 -18.04 -5.53 11.89
N LYS A 116 -17.47 -4.33 12.07
CA LYS A 116 -17.85 -3.13 11.31
C LYS A 116 -16.63 -2.22 11.06
N PRO A 117 -16.48 -1.68 9.84
CA PRO A 117 -15.42 -0.72 9.53
C PRO A 117 -15.55 0.56 10.38
N LYS A 118 -14.42 1.04 10.89
CA LYS A 118 -14.27 2.27 11.67
C LYS A 118 -13.68 3.40 10.80
N GLU A 119 -13.75 4.63 11.29
CA GLU A 119 -13.02 5.81 10.76
C GLU A 119 -13.07 5.92 9.23
N LYS A 120 -14.29 5.88 8.67
CA LYS A 120 -14.48 6.01 7.23
C LYS A 120 -14.15 7.42 6.78
N GLN A 121 -13.44 7.54 5.66
CA GLN A 121 -13.17 8.81 5.03
C GLN A 121 -13.30 8.67 3.51
N ALA A 122 -14.00 9.61 2.88
CA ALA A 122 -14.09 9.71 1.44
C ALA A 122 -13.01 10.64 0.88
N TRP A 123 -12.37 10.22 -0.21
CA TRP A 123 -11.26 10.93 -0.84
C TRP A 123 -11.52 11.17 -2.31
N VAL A 124 -11.17 12.36 -2.78
CA VAL A 124 -10.93 12.60 -4.21
C VAL A 124 -9.45 12.50 -4.46
N CYS A 125 -9.08 11.65 -5.41
CA CYS A 125 -7.72 11.46 -5.88
C CYS A 125 -7.56 12.07 -7.27
N THR A 126 -6.56 12.92 -7.42
CA THR A 126 -6.14 13.50 -8.70
C THR A 126 -4.73 13.03 -9.01
N VAL A 127 -4.52 12.51 -10.22
CA VAL A 127 -3.21 12.05 -10.71
C VAL A 127 -2.82 12.92 -11.89
N THR A 128 -1.57 13.34 -11.92
CA THR A 128 -0.91 13.99 -13.05
C THR A 128 0.38 13.24 -13.38
N GLY A 129 1.09 13.65 -14.43
CA GLY A 129 2.42 13.12 -14.73
C GLY A 129 3.49 13.38 -13.65
N SER A 130 3.26 14.34 -12.73
CA SER A 130 4.25 14.73 -11.71
C SER A 130 3.86 14.36 -10.28
N CYS A 131 2.58 14.14 -9.98
CA CYS A 131 2.13 13.82 -8.63
C CYS A 131 0.79 13.08 -8.55
N VAL A 132 0.53 12.52 -7.36
CA VAL A 132 -0.78 12.05 -6.93
C VAL A 132 -1.21 12.85 -5.71
N GLU A 133 -2.42 13.41 -5.74
CA GLU A 133 -3.01 14.16 -4.65
C GLU A 133 -4.27 13.48 -4.15
N PHE A 134 -4.44 13.43 -2.83
CA PHE A 134 -5.66 13.00 -2.16
C PHE A 134 -6.20 14.16 -1.33
N LYS A 135 -7.49 14.45 -1.47
CA LYS A 135 -8.21 15.43 -0.64
C LYS A 135 -9.39 14.74 0.02
N CYS A 136 -9.43 14.78 1.35
CA CYS A 136 -10.56 14.28 2.11
C CYS A 136 -11.78 15.17 1.87
N MET A 137 -12.93 14.56 1.62
CA MET A 137 -14.19 15.24 1.32
C MET A 137 -14.97 15.66 2.57
N GLU A 138 -14.51 15.23 3.75
CA GLU A 138 -15.17 15.47 5.04
C GLU A 138 -14.38 16.49 5.89
N GLY A 139 -15.10 17.47 6.45
CA GLY A 139 -14.55 18.50 7.36
C GLY A 139 -14.00 19.77 6.67
N ARG A 140 -14.10 20.93 7.34
CA ARG A 140 -13.45 22.17 6.87
C ARG A 140 -11.93 22.08 7.11
N GLY A 141 -11.14 22.27 6.06
CA GLY A 141 -9.68 22.08 6.12
C GLY A 141 -9.24 20.62 6.08
N GLY A 142 -10.06 19.75 5.46
CA GLY A 142 -9.89 18.30 5.44
C GLY A 142 -8.47 17.82 5.12
N ALA A 143 -8.10 16.68 5.71
CA ALA A 143 -6.81 16.04 5.50
C ALA A 143 -6.50 15.90 4.01
N SER A 144 -5.23 16.11 3.67
CA SER A 144 -4.74 15.91 2.30
C SER A 144 -3.37 15.25 2.33
N ALA A 145 -3.05 14.55 1.24
CA ALA A 145 -1.75 13.95 1.03
C ALA A 145 -1.35 14.14 -0.43
N THR A 146 -0.11 14.57 -0.65
CA THR A 146 0.47 14.71 -1.98
C THR A 146 1.74 13.90 -2.06
N PHE A 147 1.87 13.10 -3.11
CA PHE A 147 3.05 12.29 -3.37
C PHE A 147 3.63 12.64 -4.74
N ALA A 148 4.90 13.03 -4.78
CA ALA A 148 5.62 13.27 -6.03
C ALA A 148 5.83 11.95 -6.78
N ALA A 149 5.51 11.92 -8.07
CA ALA A 149 5.64 10.73 -8.92
C ALA A 149 7.08 10.19 -8.89
N ALA A 150 8.08 11.09 -8.96
CA ALA A 150 9.50 10.75 -8.94
C ALA A 150 9.92 9.87 -7.75
N ALA A 151 9.23 9.95 -6.59
CA ALA A 151 9.54 9.13 -5.42
C ALA A 151 9.24 7.64 -5.61
N PHE A 152 8.40 7.28 -6.59
CA PHE A 152 7.99 5.90 -6.88
C PHE A 152 8.78 5.27 -8.03
N PHE A 153 9.54 6.07 -8.77
CA PHE A 153 10.29 5.63 -9.94
C PHE A 153 11.66 5.09 -9.51
N VAL A 154 12.14 4.08 -10.22
CA VAL A 154 13.48 3.50 -10.06
C VAL A 154 14.12 3.49 -11.44
N GLY A 155 15.26 4.17 -11.59
CA GLY A 155 15.92 4.26 -12.90
C GLY A 155 15.11 4.98 -13.98
N GLY A 156 14.13 5.82 -13.60
CA GLY A 156 13.26 6.52 -14.56
C GLY A 156 12.03 5.75 -15.01
N GLU A 157 11.83 4.53 -14.49
CA GLU A 157 10.64 3.72 -14.76
C GLU A 157 9.86 3.47 -13.46
N ILE A 158 8.54 3.28 -13.57
CA ILE A 158 7.75 2.82 -12.44
C ILE A 158 7.89 1.30 -12.32
N PRO A 159 8.37 0.76 -11.18
CA PRO A 159 8.47 -0.68 -11.03
C PRO A 159 7.10 -1.32 -11.14
N VAL A 160 6.93 -2.24 -12.08
CA VAL A 160 5.67 -2.96 -12.28
C VAL A 160 5.44 -3.90 -11.08
N PRO A 161 4.21 -4.02 -10.54
CA PRO A 161 3.92 -5.01 -9.52
C PRO A 161 4.15 -6.43 -10.07
N ALA A 162 4.40 -7.40 -9.18
CA ALA A 162 4.44 -8.79 -9.61
C ALA A 162 3.10 -9.21 -10.24
N ALA A 163 3.16 -10.02 -11.29
CA ALA A 163 2.00 -10.63 -11.95
C ALA A 163 1.38 -11.75 -11.11
#